data_AF-A0A5C7ZFB4-F1
#
_entry.id   AF-A0A5C7ZFB4-F1
#
_cell.length_a   1.000
_cell.length_b   1.000
_cell.length_c   1.000
_cell.angle_alpha   90.00
_cell.angle_beta   90.00
_cell.angle_gamma   90.00
#
_symmetry.space_group_name_H-M   'P 1'
#
loop_
_entity.id
_entity.type
_entity.pdbx_description
1 polymer ?
#
loop_
_entity_poly.entity_id
_entity_poly.type
_entity_poly.pdbx_seq_one_letter_code
_entity_poly.pdbx_strand_id
1 'polypeptide(L)' 'MTCGARTRAGTPCKLAAIYRNGRCKLHGGLSTGPTSAKGKARSAANGWAQKRANPMRTTGKLSSADHVS' A
#
# COMPACT_ATOMS: atom_id res chain seq x y z
N MET A 1 1.14 12.04 14.73
CA MET A 1 1.25 11.39 13.39
C MET A 1 0.34 10.17 13.34
N THR A 2 -0.17 9.81 12.15
CA THR A 2 -1.00 8.60 11.94
C THR A 2 -0.42 7.74 10.82
N CYS A 3 -0.84 6.48 10.72
CA CYS A 3 -0.30 5.52 9.75
C CYS A 3 -0.55 5.90 8.27
N GLY A 4 -1.70 6.51 7.96
CA GLY A 4 -2.04 7.01 6.62
C GLY A 4 -2.12 5.97 5.49
N ALA A 5 -1.92 4.68 5.76
CA ALA A 5 -2.03 3.62 4.75
C ALA A 5 -3.48 3.48 4.26
N ARG A 6 -3.68 3.18 2.98
CA ARG A 6 -5.02 2.92 2.44
C ARG A 6 -5.58 1.64 3.06
N THR A 7 -6.71 1.75 3.73
CA THR A 7 -7.43 0.61 4.29
C THR A 7 -8.19 -0.16 3.19
N ARG A 8 -8.74 -1.33 3.53
CA ARG A 8 -9.62 -2.09 2.63
C ARG A 8 -10.86 -1.27 2.21
N ALA A 9 -11.34 -0.36 3.05
CA ALA A 9 -12.43 0.56 2.75
C ALA A 9 -12.03 1.75 1.87
N GLY A 10 -10.76 1.84 1.44
CA GLY A 10 -10.26 2.91 0.58
C GLY A 10 -9.90 4.22 1.30
N THR A 11 -10.22 4.35 2.59
CA THR A 11 -9.90 5.52 3.41
C THR A 11 -8.51 5.41 4.06
N PRO A 12 -7.87 6.54 4.45
CA PRO A 12 -6.57 6.52 5.12
C PRO A 12 -6.67 5.96 6.55
N CYS A 13 -5.67 5.17 6.94
CA CYS A 13 -5.59 4.58 8.26
C CYS A 13 -5.37 5.64 9.34
N LYS A 14 -6.27 5.67 10.32
CA LYS A 14 -6.29 6.64 11.42
C LYS A 14 -5.50 6.22 12.67
N LEU A 15 -4.92 5.00 12.70
CA LEU A 15 -4.13 4.55 13.86
C LEU A 15 -2.94 5.49 14.11
N ALA A 16 -2.80 5.94 15.36
CA ALA A 16 -1.68 6.78 15.82
C ALA A 16 -0.49 5.98 16.35
N ALA A 17 -0.70 4.70 16.73
CA ALA A 17 0.37 3.79 17.13
C ALA A 17 1.21 3.40 15.90
N ILE A 18 2.26 4.17 15.63
CA ILE A 18 3.18 4.03 14.50
C ILE A 18 4.56 3.55 14.98
N TYR A 19 5.21 2.74 14.15
CA TYR A 19 6.58 2.25 14.37
C TYR A 19 7.58 3.08 13.56
N ARG A 20 8.89 2.79 13.68
CA ARG A 20 9.97 3.57 13.03
C ARG A 20 9.80 3.78 11.52
N ASN A 21 9.13 2.83 10.85
CA ASN A 21 8.88 2.89 9.40
C ASN A 21 7.63 3.72 9.03
N GLY A 22 7.02 4.42 10.00
CA GLY A 22 5.84 5.27 9.80
C GLY A 22 4.52 4.51 9.62
N ARG A 23 4.51 3.18 9.78
CA ARG A 23 3.31 2.35 9.64
C ARG A 23 2.87 1.76 10.96
N CYS A 24 1.58 1.46 11.08
CA CYS A 24 1.03 0.76 12.25
C CYS A 24 1.17 -0.76 12.13
N LYS A 25 0.88 -1.49 13.21
CA LYS A 25 0.97 -2.96 13.25
C LYS A 25 0.21 -3.68 12.11
N LEU A 26 -0.91 -3.09 11.66
CA LEU A 26 -1.76 -3.67 10.61
C LEU A 26 -1.25 -3.40 9.20
N HIS A 27 -0.37 -2.41 9.03
CA HIS A 27 0.14 -1.98 7.72
C HIS A 27 1.67 -2.13 7.63
N GLY A 28 2.22 -3.15 8.31
CA GLY A 28 3.63 -3.51 8.21
C GLY A 28 4.56 -2.79 9.21
N GLY A 29 4.02 -2.08 10.19
CA GLY A 29 4.79 -1.40 11.23
C GLY A 29 5.76 -2.32 12.00
N LEU A 30 5.32 -3.56 12.25
CA LEU A 30 6.10 -4.62 12.89
C LEU A 30 6.87 -5.50 11.90
N SER A 31 6.76 -5.26 10.59
CA SER A 31 7.45 -6.08 9.60
C SER A 31 8.95 -5.77 9.61
N THR A 32 9.77 -6.81 9.74
CA THR A 32 11.23 -6.74 9.62
C THR A 32 11.71 -6.85 8.17
N GLY A 33 10.81 -7.15 7.24
CA GLY A 33 11.17 -7.54 5.87
C GLY A 33 11.84 -8.91 5.80
N PRO A 34 12.29 -9.34 4.60
CA PRO A 34 13.02 -10.60 4.46
C PRO A 34 14.41 -10.51 5.10
N THR A 35 14.72 -11.45 6.00
CA THR A 35 16.01 -11.48 6.70
C THR A 35 17.07 -12.29 5.95
N SER A 36 16.67 -13.34 5.21
CA SER A 36 17.60 -14.19 4.44
C SER A 36 18.06 -13.54 3.13
N ALA A 37 19.25 -13.93 2.64
CA ALA A 37 19.78 -13.46 1.36
C ALA A 37 18.83 -13.80 0.19
N LYS A 38 18.35 -15.05 0.14
CA LYS A 38 17.36 -15.51 -0.86
C LYS A 38 16.06 -14.69 -0.80
N GLY A 39 15.57 -14.38 0.41
CA GLY A 39 14.38 -13.56 0.60
C GLY A 39 14.56 -12.14 0.08
N LYS A 40 15.70 -11.50 0.41
CA LYS A 40 16.05 -10.17 -0.09
C LYS A 40 16.13 -10.13 -1.61
N ALA A 41 16.79 -11.12 -2.22
CA ALA A 41 16.90 -11.23 -3.68
C ALA A 41 15.52 -11.36 -4.35
N ARG A 42 14.63 -12.21 -3.80
CA ARG A 42 13.27 -12.35 -4.30
C ARG A 42 12.47 -11.05 -4.19
N SER A 43 12.57 -10.35 -3.05
CA SER A 43 11.88 -9.07 -2.86
C SER A 43 12.40 -7.97 -3.80
N ALA A 44 13.72 -7.93 -4.08
CA ALA A 44 14.29 -6.99 -5.04
C ALA A 44 13.81 -7.27 -6.46
N ALA A 45 13.77 -8.54 -6.87
CA ALA A 45 13.29 -8.95 -8.20
C ALA A 45 11.83 -8.53 -8.46
N ASN A 46 10.97 -8.52 -7.43
CA ASN A 46 9.58 -8.07 -7.57
C ASN A 46 9.45 -6.60 -8.03
N GLY A 47 10.44 -5.76 -7.75
CA GLY A 47 10.46 -4.36 -8.20
C GLY A 47 10.72 -4.20 -9.69
N TRP A 48 11.44 -5.15 -10.29
CA TRP A 48 11.79 -5.16 -11.72
C TRP A 48 10.85 -6.02 -12.56
N ALA A 49 10.11 -6.93 -11.94
CA ALA A 49 9.12 -7.74 -12.64
C ALA A 49 8.06 -6.86 -13.31
N GLN A 50 7.78 -7.12 -14.60
CA GLN A 50 6.70 -6.43 -15.31
C GLN A 50 5.38 -6.66 -14.56
N LYS A 51 4.73 -5.56 -14.16
CA LYS A 51 3.41 -5.65 -13.54
C LYS A 51 2.46 -6.20 -14.58
N ARG A 52 1.86 -7.36 -14.32
CA ARG A 52 0.77 -7.86 -15.15
C ARG A 52 -0.30 -6.78 -15.25
N ALA A 53 -0.72 -6.47 -16.47
CA ALA A 53 -1.83 -5.56 -16.69
C ALA A 53 -3.05 -6.08 -15.91
N ASN A 54 -3.55 -5.26 -14.97
CA ASN A 54 -4.82 -5.56 -14.32
C ASN A 54 -5.91 -4.89 -15.16
N PRO A 55 -6.76 -5.65 -15.87
CA PRO A 55 -7.84 -5.10 -16.68
C PRO A 55 -8.85 -4.28 -15.85
N MET A 56 -8.87 -4.44 -14.52
CA MET A 56 -9.77 -3.73 -13.61
C MET A 56 -9.23 -2.37 -13.11
N ARG A 57 -8.03 -1.93 -13.53
CA ARG A 57 -7.45 -0.64 -13.10
C ARG A 57 -7.68 0.52 -14.06
N THR A 58 -8.18 0.27 -15.28
CA THR A 58 -8.36 1.27 -16.35
C THR A 58 -9.66 2.05 -16.24
N THR A 59 -10.67 1.58 -15.50
CA THR A 59 -11.99 2.24 -15.29
C THR A 59 -11.99 3.29 -14.17
N GLY A 60 -10.88 4.01 -13.99
CA GLY A 60 -10.64 4.86 -12.81
C GLY A 60 -10.54 6.37 -13.09
N LYS A 61 -11.39 6.94 -13.95
CA LYS A 61 -11.65 8.39 -14.01
C LYS A 61 -13.10 8.64 -14.45
N LEU A 62 -14.07 8.51 -13.54
CA LEU A 62 -15.24 9.38 -13.59
C LEU A 62 -14.96 10.50 -12.59
N SER A 63 -14.63 11.66 -13.16
CA SER A 63 -14.41 12.91 -12.46
C SER A 63 -15.65 13.21 -11.60
N SER A 64 -15.45 13.54 -10.32
CA SER A 64 -16.50 13.98 -9.39
C SER A 64 -17.06 15.37 -9.74
N ALA A 65 -17.26 15.67 -11.03
CA ALA A 65 -17.84 16.92 -11.50
C ALA A 65 -19.38 16.90 -11.53
N ASP A 66 -20.02 15.73 -11.46
CA ASP A 66 -21.48 15.61 -11.44
C ASP A 66 -22.03 15.44 -10.02
N HIS A 67 -21.70 16.41 -9.17
CA HIS A 67 -22.45 16.68 -7.94
C HIS A 67 -22.99 18.11 -8.06
N VAL A 68 -24.13 18.26 -8.73
CA VAL A 68 -24.95 19.47 -8.66
C VAL A 68 -26.41 19.07 -8.44
N SER A 69 -26.88 19.46 -7.25
CA SER A 69 -28.25 19.63 -6.74
C SER A 69 -29.33 18.60 -7.10
#